data_AF-Q0U9S2-F1
#
_entry.id   AF-Q0U9S2-F1
#
_cell.length_a   1.000
_cell.length_b   1.000
_cell.length_c   1.000
_cell.angle_alpha   90.00
_cell.angle_beta   90.00
_cell.angle_gamma   90.00
#
_symmetry.space_group_name_H-M   'P 1'
#
loop_
_entity.id
_entity.type
_entity.pdbx_description
1 polymer ?
#
loop_
_entity_poly.entity_id
_entity_poly.type
_entity_poly.pdbx_seq_one_letter_code
_entity_poly.pdbx_strand_id
1 'polypeptide(L)'
;MSQGRRVVHLRPGCSDGDALHVPKQGNHTQVNPPKLYLEKTAQQWMEDRGEAQLGVKYILEALPNGYTMWQRPRPVRALPAIGSSTLAAFQRPPALAVQAKGRPKLVGAGVNSSHVDDEGTPDIYRNLIDKLRRHVDIDEIIEQPLSPDWLAEKEVLPGILQNLKEQDQWLPRIGEIVLYLRDLPASVEVMQHEQTGEYQLYDEEAEVFLGPPRWQAGLVGEVPTTELPSIADLHRSDTGASVIYSGVRIEPLPSLDALDKSLSKRHKYVPLRQVRPFALWRELLKQVPQEEWHVTVINALTVSSTMSLFGQYRFRGSWPEAFIYCYGIHFGSEVFTIGDTIRLLPNASKSQAR
;
A
#
# COMPACT_ATOMS: atom_id res chain seq x y z
N MET A 1 15.58 -35.68 22.06
CA MET A 1 16.67 -35.68 21.06
C MET A 1 17.19 -34.26 20.94
N SER A 2 18.47 -34.03 21.19
CA SER A 2 19.07 -32.69 21.18
C SER A 2 18.98 -32.08 19.78
N GLN A 3 18.32 -30.93 19.65
CA GLN A 3 18.28 -30.16 18.40
C GLN A 3 19.73 -29.81 18.02
N GLY A 4 20.26 -30.46 16.97
CA GLY A 4 21.62 -30.27 16.52
C GLY A 4 21.78 -28.87 15.95
N ARG A 5 22.68 -28.07 16.52
CA ARG A 5 23.11 -26.80 15.95
C ARG A 5 24.36 -27.06 15.11
N ARG A 6 24.31 -26.71 13.82
CA ARG A 6 25.42 -26.95 12.87
C ARG A 6 26.06 -25.63 12.46
N VAL A 7 27.38 -25.55 12.57
CA VAL A 7 28.16 -24.40 12.10
C VAL A 7 28.44 -24.56 10.61
N VAL A 8 28.20 -23.50 9.84
CA VAL A 8 28.47 -23.43 8.40
C VAL A 8 29.72 -22.58 8.20
N HIS A 9 30.74 -23.19 7.60
CA HIS A 9 32.03 -22.55 7.31
C HIS A 9 31.97 -21.84 5.96
N LEU A 10 32.53 -20.62 5.90
CA LEU A 10 32.66 -19.86 4.67
C LEU A 10 33.91 -20.32 3.92
N ARG A 11 33.85 -20.30 2.58
CA ARG A 11 35.05 -20.58 1.79
C ARG A 11 36.00 -19.39 1.87
N PRO A 12 37.31 -19.59 2.09
CA PRO A 12 38.26 -18.49 2.04
C PRO A 12 38.23 -17.80 0.67
N GLY A 13 38.21 -16.46 0.65
CA GLY A 13 38.34 -15.66 -0.58
C GLY A 13 37.04 -15.34 -1.34
N CYS A 14 35.87 -15.71 -0.84
CA CYS A 14 34.58 -15.42 -1.49
C CYS A 14 33.84 -14.20 -0.91
N SER A 15 34.58 -13.17 -0.45
CA SER A 15 33.99 -11.94 0.10
C SER A 15 34.36 -10.72 -0.73
N ASP A 16 33.36 -9.92 -1.08
CA ASP A 16 33.48 -8.60 -1.72
C ASP A 16 33.47 -7.45 -0.69
N GLY A 17 33.45 -7.77 0.61
CA GLY A 17 33.36 -6.80 1.68
C GLY A 17 34.61 -5.91 1.80
N ASP A 18 34.40 -4.62 1.99
CA ASP A 18 35.45 -3.63 2.28
C ASP A 18 35.42 -3.24 3.77
N ALA A 19 36.47 -3.61 4.51
CA ALA A 19 36.60 -3.33 5.95
C ALA A 19 36.68 -1.83 6.28
N LEU A 20 36.95 -0.97 5.29
CA LEU A 20 36.98 0.49 5.45
C LEU A 20 35.57 1.11 5.40
N HIS A 21 34.57 0.36 4.92
CA HIS A 21 33.19 0.82 4.78
C HIS A 21 32.42 0.66 6.11
N VAL A 22 32.79 1.46 7.12
CA VAL A 22 32.12 1.49 8.43
C VAL A 22 31.35 2.80 8.66
N PRO A 23 30.24 2.79 9.42
CA PRO A 23 29.52 4.01 9.77
C PRO A 23 30.40 5.01 10.53
N LYS A 24 30.15 6.31 10.33
CA LYS A 24 30.83 7.38 11.09
C LYS A 24 30.55 7.24 12.59
N GLN A 25 31.58 7.50 13.41
CA GLN A 25 31.51 7.45 14.87
C GLN A 25 30.41 8.39 15.41
N GLY A 26 29.67 7.92 16.42
CA GLY A 26 28.69 8.72 17.16
C GLY A 26 27.38 7.99 17.46
N ASN A 27 26.64 7.61 16.41
CA ASN A 27 25.26 7.11 16.55
C ASN A 27 25.08 5.61 16.28
N HIS A 28 26.18 4.89 16.00
CA HIS A 28 26.15 3.48 15.65
C HIS A 28 26.99 2.69 16.65
N THR A 29 26.47 1.55 17.10
CA THR A 29 27.19 0.58 17.93
C THR A 29 27.41 -0.67 17.09
N GLN A 30 28.64 -1.17 17.06
CA GLN A 30 28.93 -2.42 16.36
C GLN A 30 28.30 -3.60 17.12
N VAL A 31 27.62 -4.49 16.40
CA VAL A 31 27.07 -5.73 16.95
C VAL A 31 28.07 -6.84 16.66
N ASN A 32 28.78 -7.30 17.70
CA ASN A 32 29.80 -8.33 17.57
C ASN A 32 29.74 -9.32 18.76
N PRO A 33 29.47 -10.62 18.54
CA PRO A 33 29.11 -11.25 17.27
C PRO A 33 27.64 -10.98 16.88
N PRO A 34 27.32 -10.82 15.58
CA PRO A 34 25.97 -10.59 15.09
C PRO A 34 25.13 -11.87 15.02
N LYS A 35 24.94 -12.55 16.16
CA LYS A 35 24.41 -13.92 16.25
C LYS A 35 23.10 -14.16 15.48
N LEU A 36 22.13 -13.25 15.59
CA LEU A 36 20.84 -13.36 14.91
C LEU A 36 21.00 -13.42 13.38
N TYR A 37 21.90 -12.61 12.84
CA TYR A 37 22.15 -12.53 11.41
C TYR A 37 22.95 -13.75 10.94
N LEU A 38 23.95 -14.19 11.72
CA LEU A 38 24.67 -15.42 11.42
C LEU A 38 23.75 -16.64 11.37
N GLU A 39 22.74 -16.72 12.24
CA GLU A 39 21.72 -17.78 12.23
C GLU A 39 20.80 -17.68 11.01
N LYS A 40 20.21 -16.50 10.76
CA LYS A 40 19.30 -16.29 9.62
C LYS A 40 19.97 -16.51 8.27
N THR A 41 21.16 -15.95 8.08
CA THR A 41 21.90 -16.10 6.82
C THR A 41 22.35 -17.54 6.62
N ALA A 42 22.77 -18.26 7.66
CA ALA A 42 23.11 -19.67 7.53
C ALA A 42 21.88 -20.53 7.17
N GLN A 43 20.74 -20.25 7.79
CA GLN A 43 19.49 -20.97 7.50
C GLN A 43 19.11 -20.79 6.02
N GLN A 44 19.02 -19.53 5.57
CA GLN A 44 18.69 -19.20 4.18
C GLN A 44 19.69 -19.85 3.19
N TRP A 45 20.99 -19.74 3.47
CA TRP A 45 22.02 -20.32 2.60
C TRP A 45 21.85 -21.84 2.45
N MET A 46 21.62 -22.55 3.55
CA MET A 46 21.45 -24.00 3.50
C MET A 46 20.17 -24.42 2.78
N GLU A 47 19.10 -23.63 2.89
CA GLU A 47 17.84 -23.83 2.17
C GLU A 47 18.03 -23.62 0.66
N ASP A 48 18.67 -22.52 0.25
CA ASP A 48 18.91 -22.18 -1.17
C ASP A 48 19.77 -23.24 -1.88
N ARG A 49 20.66 -23.92 -1.16
CA ARG A 49 21.48 -25.03 -1.68
C ARG A 49 20.79 -26.39 -1.64
N GLY A 50 19.60 -26.49 -1.05
CA GLY A 50 18.93 -27.76 -0.80
C GLY A 50 19.65 -28.67 0.21
N GLU A 51 20.51 -28.10 1.06
CA GLU A 51 21.30 -28.83 2.07
C GLU A 51 20.69 -28.71 3.49
N ALA A 52 19.57 -28.00 3.63
CA ALA A 52 18.85 -27.84 4.88
C ALA A 52 18.20 -29.17 5.32
N GLN A 53 18.40 -29.53 6.59
CA GLN A 53 17.84 -30.72 7.23
C GLN A 53 16.73 -30.33 8.19
N LEU A 54 15.64 -31.10 8.17
CA LEU A 54 14.48 -30.87 9.01
C LEU A 54 14.87 -30.92 10.50
N GLY A 55 14.59 -29.85 11.24
CA GLY A 55 14.85 -29.76 12.68
C GLY A 55 16.29 -29.42 13.09
N VAL A 56 17.18 -29.13 12.13
CA VAL A 56 18.55 -28.66 12.38
C VAL A 56 18.60 -27.13 12.32
N LYS A 57 19.31 -26.50 13.27
CA LYS A 57 19.54 -25.04 13.26
C LYS A 57 20.95 -24.74 12.77
N TYR A 58 21.07 -23.80 11.84
CA TYR A 58 22.35 -23.43 11.25
C TYR A 58 22.86 -22.08 11.79
N ILE A 59 24.17 -21.92 11.88
CA ILE A 59 24.83 -20.63 12.15
C ILE A 59 26.11 -20.51 11.31
N LEU A 60 26.34 -19.35 10.71
CA LEU A 60 27.60 -19.05 10.03
C LEU A 60 28.71 -18.88 11.05
N GLU A 61 29.92 -19.38 10.76
CA GLU A 61 31.08 -19.22 11.64
C GLU A 61 31.40 -17.74 11.95
N ALA A 62 31.23 -16.88 10.95
CA ALA A 62 31.46 -15.44 10.98
C ALA A 62 30.74 -14.78 9.79
N LEU A 63 30.68 -13.46 9.79
CA LEU A 63 30.34 -12.73 8.57
C LEU A 63 31.49 -12.87 7.56
N PRO A 64 31.21 -12.77 6.24
CA PRO A 64 32.26 -12.70 5.24
C PRO A 64 33.26 -11.57 5.53
N ASN A 65 34.53 -11.78 5.19
CA ASN A 65 35.59 -10.80 5.43
C ASN A 65 35.23 -9.42 4.90
N GLY A 66 35.37 -8.37 5.71
CA GLY A 66 35.02 -6.99 5.34
C GLY A 66 33.57 -6.59 5.66
N TYR A 67 32.69 -7.52 6.02
CA TYR A 67 31.36 -7.17 6.52
C TYR A 67 31.34 -6.99 8.04
N THR A 68 30.68 -5.93 8.50
CA THR A 68 30.44 -5.67 9.93
C THR A 68 28.99 -5.27 10.15
N MET A 69 28.40 -5.69 11.27
CA MET A 69 27.03 -5.32 11.62
C MET A 69 27.04 -4.16 12.61
N TRP A 70 26.16 -3.18 12.38
CA TRP A 70 26.00 -2.01 13.23
C TRP A 70 24.51 -1.79 13.54
N GLN A 71 24.23 -1.28 14.73
CA GLN A 71 22.89 -0.89 15.15
C GLN A 71 22.84 0.60 15.48
N ARG A 72 21.70 1.24 15.22
CA ARG A 72 21.43 2.64 15.56
C ARG A 72 20.20 2.72 16.47
N PRO A 73 20.26 3.42 17.62
CA PRO A 73 19.09 3.68 18.43
C PRO A 73 18.05 4.48 17.64
N ARG A 74 16.78 4.07 17.69
CA ARG A 74 15.69 4.90 17.16
C ARG A 74 15.57 6.16 18.02
N PRO A 75 15.43 7.36 17.42
CA PRO A 75 15.13 8.56 18.20
C PRO A 75 13.80 8.35 18.91
N VAL A 76 13.83 8.30 20.24
CA VAL A 76 12.62 8.30 21.06
C VAL A 76 12.11 9.73 21.04
N ARG A 77 10.97 9.97 20.37
CA ARG A 77 10.27 11.26 20.44
C ARG A 77 9.78 11.42 21.88
N ALA A 78 10.46 12.24 22.67
CA ALA A 78 10.01 12.58 24.00
C ALA A 78 8.60 13.20 23.91
N LEU A 79 7.64 12.62 24.63
CA LEU A 79 6.34 13.24 24.84
C LEU A 79 6.55 14.53 25.65
N PRO A 80 5.92 15.66 25.28
CA PRO A 80 6.03 16.86 26.09
C PRO A 80 5.30 16.65 27.41
N ALA A 81 6.00 16.91 28.51
CA ALA A 81 5.40 16.96 29.83
C ALA A 81 4.39 18.11 29.89
N ILE A 82 3.20 17.82 30.41
CA ILE A 82 2.16 18.82 30.69
C ILE A 82 2.55 19.53 31.98
N GLY A 83 2.80 20.84 31.93
CA GLY A 83 3.05 21.66 33.12
C GLY A 83 3.33 23.14 32.84
N SER A 84 2.32 23.97 33.16
CA SER A 84 2.33 25.40 33.52
C SER A 84 3.07 26.45 32.66
N SER A 85 2.24 27.23 31.94
CA SER A 85 2.22 28.71 31.89
C SER A 85 3.42 29.48 32.44
N THR A 86 4.13 30.19 31.56
CA THR A 86 4.37 31.65 31.70
C THR A 86 4.62 32.24 30.31
N LEU A 87 3.99 33.39 30.05
CA LEU A 87 4.17 34.20 28.85
C LEU A 87 5.57 34.82 28.85
N ALA A 88 6.40 34.46 27.87
CA ALA A 88 7.58 35.23 27.48
C ALA A 88 7.70 35.19 25.95
N ALA A 89 7.61 36.36 25.33
CA ALA A 89 7.84 36.55 23.92
C ALA A 89 9.28 36.13 23.56
N PHE A 90 9.42 35.08 22.77
CA PHE A 90 10.69 34.72 22.14
C PHE A 90 10.60 35.00 20.64
N GLN A 91 11.36 36.01 20.23
CA GLN A 91 11.67 36.29 18.83
C GLN A 91 12.27 35.04 18.18
N ARG A 92 11.74 34.63 17.03
CA ARG A 92 12.32 33.57 16.19
C ARG A 92 13.70 34.03 15.71
N PRO A 93 14.79 33.28 15.97
CA PRO A 93 15.98 33.44 15.15
C PRO A 93 15.69 32.91 13.74
N PRO A 94 16.34 33.44 12.69
CA PRO A 94 16.17 32.94 11.34
C PRO A 94 16.55 31.45 11.31
N ALA A 95 15.67 30.63 10.73
CA ALA A 95 15.90 29.20 10.57
C ALA A 95 17.14 29.00 9.70
N LEU A 96 18.25 28.58 10.32
CA LEU A 96 19.34 27.96 9.60
C LEU A 96 18.79 26.67 9.02
N ALA A 97 18.64 26.64 7.69
CA ALA A 97 18.24 25.46 6.94
C ALA A 97 19.19 24.30 7.29
N VAL A 98 18.69 23.36 8.10
CA VAL A 98 19.37 22.09 8.34
C VAL A 98 19.22 21.30 7.05
N GLN A 99 20.21 21.40 6.16
CA GLN A 99 20.28 20.53 4.98
C GLN A 99 20.30 19.08 5.46
N ALA A 100 19.24 18.34 5.15
CA ALA A 100 19.16 16.92 5.38
C ALA A 100 20.33 16.24 4.65
N LYS A 101 21.37 15.86 5.42
CA LYS A 101 22.47 15.02 4.93
C LYS A 101 21.95 13.60 4.76
N GLY A 102 21.38 13.28 3.60
CA GLY A 102 20.83 11.94 3.37
C GLY A 102 20.58 11.51 1.93
N ARG A 103 20.84 12.34 0.91
CA ARG A 103 20.59 11.95 -0.49
C ARG A 103 21.85 12.09 -1.35
N PRO A 104 22.30 11.04 -2.06
CA PRO A 104 23.29 11.20 -3.11
C PRO A 104 22.75 12.19 -4.14
N LYS A 105 23.50 13.27 -4.42
CA LYS A 105 23.20 14.15 -5.54
C LYS A 105 23.55 13.41 -6.83
N LEU A 106 22.65 12.59 -7.35
CA LEU A 106 22.71 12.17 -8.75
C LEU A 106 22.34 13.39 -9.61
N VAL A 107 23.28 14.30 -9.77
CA VAL A 107 23.21 15.37 -10.78
C VAL A 107 23.55 14.72 -12.13
N GLY A 108 22.60 13.95 -12.66
CA GLY A 108 22.67 13.54 -14.06
C GLY A 108 22.58 14.78 -14.95
N ALA A 109 23.29 14.78 -16.07
CA ALA A 109 23.15 15.84 -17.07
C ALA A 109 21.67 15.94 -17.51
N GLY A 110 21.04 17.10 -17.27
CA GLY A 110 19.64 17.36 -17.66
C GLY A 110 18.64 17.49 -16.50
N VAL A 111 19.02 17.18 -15.26
CA VAL A 111 18.13 17.38 -14.10
C VAL A 111 18.19 18.84 -13.64
N ASN A 112 17.19 19.62 -14.01
CA ASN A 112 17.06 21.02 -13.59
C ASN A 112 16.63 21.08 -12.12
N SER A 113 17.56 21.44 -11.24
CA SER A 113 17.37 21.57 -9.79
C SER A 113 16.85 22.95 -9.35
N SER A 114 16.46 23.81 -10.30
CA SER A 114 15.89 25.13 -9.97
C SER A 114 14.50 25.06 -9.33
N HIS A 115 13.75 23.99 -9.61
CA HIS A 115 12.45 23.72 -9.03
C HIS A 115 12.50 22.38 -8.30
N VAL A 116 12.58 22.44 -6.97
CA VAL A 116 12.56 21.28 -6.08
C VAL A 116 11.52 21.49 -4.99
N ASP A 117 10.95 20.40 -4.49
CA ASP A 117 10.09 20.41 -3.31
C ASP A 117 10.88 20.59 -2.01
N ASP A 118 10.18 20.58 -0.87
CA ASP A 118 10.77 20.70 0.47
C ASP A 118 11.76 19.57 0.80
N GLU A 119 11.69 18.44 0.09
CA GLU A 119 12.56 17.28 0.24
C GLU A 119 13.74 17.26 -0.77
N GLY A 120 13.79 18.25 -1.67
CA GLY A 120 14.82 18.37 -2.69
C GLY A 120 14.60 17.49 -3.92
N THR A 121 13.39 16.94 -4.11
CA THR A 121 12.98 16.21 -5.31
C THR A 121 12.62 17.21 -6.42
N PRO A 122 13.21 17.10 -7.63
CA PRO A 122 12.90 18.01 -8.72
C PRO A 122 11.46 17.91 -9.21
N ASP A 123 10.84 19.06 -9.50
CA ASP A 123 9.56 19.12 -10.19
C ASP A 123 9.76 18.86 -11.69
N ILE A 124 9.58 17.60 -12.06
CA ILE A 124 9.82 17.12 -13.43
C ILE A 124 8.76 17.66 -14.39
N TYR A 125 7.52 17.86 -13.94
CA TYR A 125 6.46 18.40 -14.79
C TYR A 125 6.74 19.85 -15.14
N ARG A 126 7.17 20.66 -14.17
CA ARG A 126 7.56 22.04 -14.44
C ARG A 126 8.73 22.12 -15.41
N ASN A 127 9.73 21.26 -15.21
CA ASN A 127 10.88 21.16 -16.11
C ASN A 127 10.49 20.79 -17.53
N LEU A 128 9.56 19.84 -17.71
CA LEU A 128 9.03 19.44 -19.01
C LEU A 128 8.20 20.55 -19.67
N ILE A 129 7.40 21.29 -18.89
CA ILE A 129 6.66 22.47 -19.38
C ILE A 129 7.60 23.57 -19.85
N ASP A 130 8.65 23.88 -19.07
CA ASP A 130 9.64 24.89 -19.44
C ASP A 130 10.48 24.46 -20.64
N LYS A 131 10.72 23.15 -20.80
CA LYS A 131 11.30 22.59 -22.02
C LYS A 131 10.35 22.75 -23.19
N LEU A 132 9.05 22.47 -23.02
CA LEU A 132 8.04 22.57 -24.09
C LEU A 132 7.92 24.01 -24.59
N ARG A 133 7.92 24.98 -23.68
CA ARG A 133 7.93 26.40 -24.02
C ARG A 133 9.15 26.82 -24.86
N ARG A 134 10.31 26.19 -24.64
CA ARG A 134 11.56 26.47 -25.37
C ARG A 134 11.64 25.77 -26.72
N HIS A 135 11.18 24.54 -26.79
CA HIS A 135 11.35 23.66 -27.97
C HIS A 135 10.11 23.54 -28.85
N VAL A 136 8.98 24.15 -28.44
CA VAL A 136 7.66 24.13 -29.09
C VAL A 136 7.00 22.75 -29.07
N ASP A 137 7.73 21.69 -29.41
CA ASP A 137 7.25 20.30 -29.44
C ASP A 137 8.11 19.39 -28.57
N ILE A 138 7.47 18.51 -27.79
CA ILE A 138 8.13 17.51 -26.94
C ILE A 138 7.39 16.18 -27.00
N ASP A 139 8.16 15.10 -26.97
CA ASP A 139 7.66 13.75 -26.74
C ASP A 139 8.70 12.92 -25.96
N GLU A 140 8.53 12.83 -24.64
CA GLU A 140 9.54 12.29 -23.72
C GLU A 140 8.94 11.31 -22.70
N ILE A 141 9.74 10.31 -22.33
CA ILE A 141 9.43 9.40 -21.23
C ILE A 141 9.66 10.15 -19.92
N ILE A 142 8.76 9.96 -18.95
CA ILE A 142 8.89 10.54 -17.62
C ILE A 142 9.74 9.61 -16.76
N GLU A 143 10.89 10.11 -16.30
CA GLU A 143 11.75 9.41 -15.35
C GLU A 143 12.01 10.29 -14.13
N GLN A 144 11.80 9.75 -12.93
CA GLN A 144 12.02 10.46 -11.67
C GLN A 144 13.04 9.72 -10.78
N PRO A 145 14.31 9.58 -11.21
CA PRO A 145 15.33 8.84 -10.45
C PRO A 145 15.63 9.49 -9.09
N LEU A 146 15.22 10.74 -8.90
CA LEU A 146 15.29 11.47 -7.64
C LEU A 146 13.92 11.55 -6.95
N SER A 147 12.96 10.68 -7.22
CA SER A 147 11.75 10.53 -6.40
C SER A 147 11.78 9.14 -5.75
N PRO A 148 11.79 9.02 -4.42
CA PRO A 148 11.76 7.72 -3.74
C PRO A 148 10.47 6.95 -4.08
N ASP A 149 9.34 7.66 -4.17
CA ASP A 149 8.05 7.08 -4.48
C ASP A 149 8.02 6.52 -5.90
N TRP A 150 8.55 7.28 -6.88
CA TRP A 150 8.66 6.79 -8.25
C TRP A 150 9.58 5.56 -8.36
N LEU A 151 10.68 5.53 -7.60
CA LEU A 151 11.58 4.38 -7.58
C LEU A 151 10.89 3.13 -6.98
N ALA A 152 10.13 3.31 -5.90
CA ALA A 152 9.36 2.23 -5.29
C ALA A 152 8.27 1.71 -6.25
N GLU A 153 7.54 2.61 -6.91
CA GLU A 153 6.53 2.23 -7.90
C GLU A 153 7.13 1.56 -9.13
N LYS A 154 8.28 2.03 -9.64
CA LYS A 154 8.91 1.51 -10.86
C LYS A 154 9.16 0.00 -10.80
N GLU A 155 9.52 -0.52 -9.63
CA GLU A 155 9.81 -1.94 -9.44
C GLU A 155 8.55 -2.81 -9.48
N VAL A 156 7.47 -2.35 -8.85
CA VAL A 156 6.24 -3.14 -8.66
C VAL A 156 5.19 -2.93 -9.75
N LEU A 157 5.16 -1.74 -10.36
CA LEU A 157 4.12 -1.32 -11.29
C LEU A 157 3.96 -2.26 -12.50
N PRO A 158 5.03 -2.74 -13.18
CA PRO A 158 4.86 -3.67 -14.29
C PRO A 158 4.11 -4.95 -13.90
N GLY A 159 4.40 -5.50 -12.71
CA GLY A 159 3.71 -6.67 -12.18
C GLY A 159 2.24 -6.39 -11.87
N ILE A 160 1.95 -5.26 -11.23
CA ILE A 160 0.58 -4.82 -10.96
C ILE A 160 -0.21 -4.68 -12.28
N LEU A 161 0.37 -4.03 -13.29
CA LEU A 161 -0.30 -3.84 -14.58
C LEU A 161 -0.51 -5.14 -15.36
N GLN A 162 0.39 -6.11 -15.22
CA GLN A 162 0.20 -7.43 -15.82
C GLN A 162 -0.94 -8.18 -15.10
N ASN A 163 -0.93 -8.20 -13.78
CA ASN A 163 -1.98 -8.84 -12.98
C ASN A 163 -3.35 -8.24 -13.27
N LEU A 164 -3.46 -6.91 -13.40
CA LEU A 164 -4.72 -6.24 -13.72
C LEU A 164 -5.29 -6.60 -15.10
N LYS A 165 -4.46 -7.02 -16.05
CA LYS A 165 -4.93 -7.49 -17.37
C LYS A 165 -5.49 -8.91 -17.32
N GLU A 166 -4.97 -9.74 -16.43
CA GLU A 166 -5.35 -11.15 -16.28
C GLU A 166 -6.50 -11.34 -15.29
N GLN A 167 -6.61 -10.44 -14.32
CA GLN A 167 -7.65 -10.45 -13.31
C GLN A 167 -9.01 -10.05 -13.88
N ASP A 168 -10.05 -10.80 -13.51
CA ASP A 168 -11.42 -10.43 -13.86
C ASP A 168 -11.87 -9.12 -13.19
N GLN A 169 -12.62 -8.30 -13.94
CA GLN A 169 -13.08 -6.98 -13.48
C GLN A 169 -14.08 -7.02 -12.31
N TRP A 170 -14.71 -8.16 -12.04
CA TRP A 170 -15.67 -8.30 -10.95
C TRP A 170 -15.02 -8.51 -9.58
N LEU A 171 -13.71 -8.79 -9.54
CA LEU A 171 -12.94 -8.94 -8.31
C LEU A 171 -12.45 -7.58 -7.80
N PRO A 172 -12.48 -7.35 -6.47
CA PRO A 172 -11.92 -6.15 -5.89
C PRO A 172 -10.41 -6.07 -6.15
N ARG A 173 -9.91 -4.87 -6.43
CA ARG A 173 -8.50 -4.61 -6.77
C ARG A 173 -7.76 -4.03 -5.58
N ILE A 174 -6.44 -4.24 -5.54
CA ILE A 174 -5.57 -3.61 -4.54
C ILE A 174 -5.71 -2.09 -4.64
N GLY A 175 -5.90 -1.43 -3.50
CA GLY A 175 -6.08 0.01 -3.41
C GLY A 175 -7.53 0.50 -3.59
N GLU A 176 -8.48 -0.40 -3.85
CA GLU A 176 -9.91 -0.05 -3.82
C GLU A 176 -10.44 -0.01 -2.40
N ILE A 177 -11.49 0.79 -2.21
CA ILE A 177 -12.28 0.80 -0.98
C ILE A 177 -13.51 -0.07 -1.20
N VAL A 178 -13.77 -0.97 -0.26
CA VAL A 178 -14.90 -1.90 -0.30
C VAL A 178 -15.70 -1.82 0.98
N LEU A 179 -16.97 -2.22 0.90
CA LEU A 179 -17.78 -2.58 2.07
C LEU A 179 -17.56 -4.05 2.38
N TYR A 180 -17.46 -4.40 3.65
CA TYR A 180 -17.32 -5.78 4.06
C TYR A 180 -17.94 -6.06 5.42
N LEU A 181 -18.33 -7.31 5.60
CA LEU A 181 -18.70 -7.86 6.90
C LEU A 181 -17.48 -8.47 7.54
N ARG A 182 -17.17 -8.01 8.75
CA ARG A 182 -16.02 -8.52 9.50
C ARG A 182 -16.23 -9.98 9.87
N ASP A 183 -17.43 -10.33 10.33
CA ASP A 183 -17.78 -11.67 10.81
C ASP A 183 -19.12 -12.07 10.19
N LEU A 184 -19.12 -13.12 9.37
CA LEU A 184 -20.33 -13.75 8.81
C LEU A 184 -20.23 -15.28 9.02
N PRO A 185 -21.12 -15.88 9.83
CA PRO A 185 -21.19 -17.33 9.98
C PRO A 185 -21.44 -18.04 8.65
N ALA A 186 -21.04 -19.31 8.53
CA ALA A 186 -21.17 -20.08 7.29
C ALA A 186 -22.62 -20.27 6.84
N SER A 187 -23.56 -20.47 7.78
CA SER A 187 -24.99 -20.64 7.52
C SER A 187 -25.74 -19.34 7.25
N VAL A 188 -25.08 -18.19 7.41
CA VAL A 188 -25.71 -16.88 7.30
C VAL A 188 -25.31 -16.21 6.01
N GLU A 189 -26.31 -15.71 5.29
CA GLU A 189 -26.16 -14.99 4.03
C GLU A 189 -26.77 -13.58 4.12
N VAL A 190 -26.36 -12.70 3.20
CA VAL A 190 -26.96 -11.37 3.07
C VAL A 190 -28.05 -11.43 2.02
N MET A 191 -29.30 -11.26 2.44
CA MET A 191 -30.47 -11.32 1.57
C MET A 191 -31.30 -10.04 1.63
N GLN A 192 -31.95 -9.71 0.52
CA GLN A 192 -32.94 -8.63 0.51
C GLN A 192 -34.28 -9.16 1.03
N HIS A 193 -34.81 -8.52 2.06
CA HIS A 193 -36.12 -8.83 2.61
C HIS A 193 -37.22 -8.38 1.63
N GLU A 194 -38.05 -9.30 1.15
CA GLU A 194 -38.98 -9.07 0.04
C GLU A 194 -39.97 -7.92 0.29
N GLN A 195 -40.43 -7.76 1.54
CA GLN A 195 -41.48 -6.79 1.87
C GLN A 195 -40.94 -5.37 2.13
N THR A 196 -39.75 -5.26 2.73
CA THR A 196 -39.15 -3.97 3.15
C THR A 196 -38.10 -3.48 2.16
N GLY A 197 -37.61 -4.37 1.28
CA GLY A 197 -36.49 -4.15 0.38
C GLY A 197 -35.16 -3.93 1.09
N GLU A 198 -35.08 -4.24 2.40
CA GLU A 198 -33.88 -4.06 3.21
C GLU A 198 -32.94 -5.25 3.12
N TYR A 199 -31.64 -5.01 3.04
CA TYR A 199 -30.65 -6.07 3.15
C TYR A 199 -30.51 -6.50 4.61
N GLN A 200 -30.78 -7.77 4.87
CA GLN A 200 -30.71 -8.36 6.21
C GLN A 200 -29.86 -9.64 6.17
N LEU A 201 -29.32 -10.00 7.34
CA LEU A 201 -28.69 -11.28 7.57
C LEU A 201 -29.79 -12.34 7.67
N TYR A 202 -29.69 -13.41 6.90
CA TYR A 202 -30.62 -14.53 6.89
C TYR A 202 -29.86 -15.81 7.25
N ASP A 203 -30.32 -16.51 8.28
CA ASP A 203 -29.79 -17.81 8.67
C ASP A 203 -30.54 -18.91 7.94
N GLU A 204 -29.86 -19.62 7.03
CA GLU A 204 -30.46 -20.67 6.22
C GLU A 204 -30.87 -21.89 7.04
N GLU A 205 -30.15 -22.19 8.14
CA GLU A 205 -30.44 -23.38 8.97
C GLU A 205 -31.68 -23.16 9.85
N ALA A 206 -31.84 -21.95 10.37
CA ALA A 206 -32.94 -21.58 11.24
C ALA A 206 -34.12 -20.94 10.49
N GLU A 207 -33.95 -20.62 9.21
CA GLU A 207 -34.92 -19.93 8.34
C GLU A 207 -35.42 -18.61 8.94
N VAL A 208 -34.52 -17.83 9.55
CA VAL A 208 -34.86 -16.57 10.23
C VAL A 208 -33.98 -15.41 9.78
N PHE A 209 -34.59 -14.22 9.74
CA PHE A 209 -33.86 -12.97 9.60
C PHE A 209 -33.27 -12.52 10.95
N LEU A 210 -31.96 -12.25 10.95
CA LEU A 210 -31.19 -11.83 12.13
C LEU A 210 -31.06 -10.30 12.23
N GLY A 211 -31.63 -9.55 11.27
CA GLY A 211 -31.58 -8.09 11.20
C GLY A 211 -30.51 -7.53 10.26
N PRO A 212 -30.28 -6.21 10.26
CA PRO A 212 -29.41 -5.56 9.29
C PRO A 212 -27.93 -5.90 9.49
N PRO A 213 -27.15 -6.08 8.40
CA PRO A 213 -25.73 -6.34 8.46
C PRO A 213 -24.93 -5.11 8.92
N ARG A 214 -23.94 -5.32 9.79
CA ARG A 214 -23.03 -4.25 10.24
C ARG A 214 -21.86 -4.07 9.28
N TRP A 215 -22.11 -3.36 8.19
CA TRP A 215 -21.08 -3.04 7.19
C TRP A 215 -19.95 -2.19 7.77
N GLN A 216 -18.71 -2.57 7.43
CA GLN A 216 -17.52 -1.75 7.61
C GLN A 216 -16.96 -1.40 6.24
N ALA A 217 -16.29 -0.25 6.12
CA ALA A 217 -15.49 0.05 4.94
C ALA A 217 -13.99 -0.13 5.22
N GLY A 218 -13.25 -0.52 4.20
CA GLY A 218 -11.80 -0.69 4.29
C GLY A 218 -11.11 -0.72 2.93
N LEU A 219 -9.81 -0.51 2.95
CA LEU A 219 -8.93 -0.57 1.78
C LEU A 219 -8.53 -2.02 1.51
N VAL A 220 -8.60 -2.44 0.25
CA VAL A 220 -8.09 -3.73 -0.19
C VAL A 220 -6.57 -3.69 -0.22
N GLY A 221 -5.93 -4.44 0.67
CA GLY A 221 -4.47 -4.55 0.75
C GLY A 221 -3.92 -5.70 -0.07
N GLU A 222 -4.64 -6.83 -0.10
CA GLU A 222 -4.25 -8.02 -0.85
C GLU A 222 -5.50 -8.71 -1.42
N VAL A 223 -5.32 -9.30 -2.61
CA VAL A 223 -6.32 -10.13 -3.29
C VAL A 223 -5.93 -11.61 -3.17
N PRO A 224 -6.87 -12.56 -3.39
CA PRO A 224 -6.59 -13.98 -3.32
C PRO A 224 -5.38 -14.38 -4.18
N THR A 225 -4.49 -15.21 -3.63
CA THR A 225 -3.22 -15.62 -4.27
C THR A 225 -3.23 -17.06 -4.76
N THR A 226 -4.18 -17.88 -4.28
CA THR A 226 -4.37 -19.26 -4.76
C THR A 226 -5.44 -19.30 -5.85
N GLU A 227 -5.83 -20.50 -6.30
CA GLU A 227 -6.86 -20.78 -7.32
C GLU A 227 -7.81 -19.61 -7.62
N LEU A 228 -7.88 -19.25 -8.91
CA LEU A 228 -8.67 -18.10 -9.38
C LEU A 228 -10.11 -18.19 -8.81
N PRO A 229 -10.58 -17.13 -8.13
CA PRO A 229 -11.93 -17.11 -7.61
C PRO A 229 -12.92 -17.34 -8.74
N SER A 230 -13.90 -18.19 -8.48
CA SER A 230 -15.04 -18.38 -9.37
C SER A 230 -16.18 -17.45 -8.96
N ILE A 231 -17.08 -17.16 -9.90
CA ILE A 231 -18.30 -16.38 -9.60
C ILE A 231 -19.13 -17.03 -8.47
N ALA A 232 -19.03 -18.35 -8.28
CA ALA A 232 -19.71 -19.06 -7.20
C ALA A 232 -19.21 -18.63 -5.79
N ASP A 233 -17.96 -18.14 -5.69
CA ASP A 233 -17.36 -17.69 -4.42
C ASP A 233 -17.95 -16.36 -3.91
N LEU A 234 -18.76 -15.68 -4.73
CA LEU A 234 -19.61 -14.56 -4.29
C LEU A 234 -20.72 -15.01 -3.33
N HIS A 235 -21.08 -16.29 -3.35
CA HIS A 235 -22.18 -16.87 -2.57
C HIS A 235 -21.74 -18.02 -1.66
N ARG A 236 -20.60 -18.66 -1.92
CA ARG A 236 -20.13 -19.83 -1.16
C ARG A 236 -18.69 -19.61 -0.70
N SER A 237 -18.34 -20.19 0.46
CA SER A 237 -16.97 -20.15 1.00
C SER A 237 -16.26 -21.50 0.99
N ASP A 238 -16.88 -22.56 0.46
CA ASP A 238 -16.47 -23.96 0.60
C ASP A 238 -15.36 -24.39 -0.37
N THR A 239 -14.29 -23.60 -0.45
CA THR A 239 -13.08 -23.98 -1.20
C THR A 239 -12.15 -24.89 -0.40
N GLY A 240 -12.39 -25.10 0.90
CA GLY A 240 -11.51 -25.86 1.81
C GLY A 240 -10.13 -25.22 2.05
N ALA A 241 -9.77 -24.19 1.27
CA ALA A 241 -8.56 -23.40 1.41
C ALA A 241 -8.68 -22.41 2.59
N SER A 242 -7.54 -22.14 3.24
CA SER A 242 -7.48 -21.12 4.29
C SER A 242 -7.82 -19.74 3.72
N VAL A 243 -8.69 -19.01 4.42
CA VAL A 243 -9.14 -17.64 4.07
C VAL A 243 -7.98 -16.67 3.88
N ILE A 244 -6.81 -16.94 4.47
CA ILE A 244 -5.60 -16.13 4.26
C ILE A 244 -5.15 -16.15 2.80
N TYR A 245 -5.34 -17.28 2.10
CA TYR A 245 -4.89 -17.45 0.73
C TYR A 245 -6.02 -17.32 -0.31
N SER A 246 -7.26 -17.64 0.07
CA SER A 246 -8.45 -17.56 -0.79
C SER A 246 -9.29 -16.30 -0.59
N GLY A 247 -9.07 -15.56 0.50
CA GLY A 247 -9.82 -14.37 0.85
C GLY A 247 -9.16 -13.06 0.43
N VAL A 248 -9.87 -11.96 0.65
CA VAL A 248 -9.41 -10.59 0.42
C VAL A 248 -8.91 -10.02 1.75
N ARG A 249 -7.70 -9.45 1.78
CA ARG A 249 -7.21 -8.72 2.96
C ARG A 249 -7.72 -7.31 2.93
N ILE A 250 -8.51 -6.95 3.94
CA ILE A 250 -9.10 -5.61 4.06
C ILE A 250 -8.55 -4.90 5.29
N GLU A 251 -8.10 -3.67 5.10
CA GLU A 251 -7.57 -2.77 6.11
C GLU A 251 -8.64 -1.72 6.46
N PRO A 252 -9.20 -1.73 7.69
CA PRO A 252 -10.26 -0.79 8.06
C PRO A 252 -9.78 0.66 8.00
N LEU A 253 -10.59 1.55 7.42
CA LEU A 253 -10.22 2.95 7.26
C LEU A 253 -10.29 3.73 8.59
N PRO A 254 -9.15 4.20 9.15
CA PRO A 254 -9.15 4.97 10.38
C PRO A 254 -9.71 6.38 10.14
N SER A 255 -10.04 7.09 11.22
CA SER A 255 -10.38 8.52 11.12
C SER A 255 -9.21 9.28 10.51
N LEU A 256 -9.48 10.24 9.62
CA LEU A 256 -8.45 11.05 8.96
C LEU A 256 -7.82 12.07 9.92
N ASP A 257 -8.62 12.65 10.81
CA ASP A 257 -8.19 13.73 11.71
C ASP A 257 -7.68 13.23 13.06
N ALA A 258 -8.12 12.04 13.50
CA ALA A 258 -7.72 11.52 14.80
C ALA A 258 -6.23 11.13 14.84
N LEU A 259 -5.54 11.43 15.95
CA LEU A 259 -4.18 10.94 16.18
C LEU A 259 -4.14 9.40 16.34
N ASP A 260 -5.21 8.81 16.86
CA ASP A 260 -5.32 7.36 16.93
C ASP A 260 -5.67 6.76 15.56
N LYS A 261 -4.73 6.00 15.01
CA LYS A 261 -4.90 5.21 13.78
C LYS A 261 -4.97 3.71 14.07
N SER A 262 -5.28 3.29 15.30
CA SER A 262 -5.29 1.88 15.70
C SER A 262 -6.19 0.99 14.84
N LEU A 263 -7.25 1.54 14.24
CA LEU A 263 -8.15 0.84 13.33
C LEU A 263 -7.44 0.27 12.10
N SER A 264 -6.47 0.98 11.50
CA SER A 264 -5.78 0.51 10.29
C SER A 264 -4.96 -0.75 10.53
N LYS A 265 -4.53 -0.99 11.78
CA LYS A 265 -3.76 -2.18 12.16
C LYS A 265 -4.62 -3.44 12.27
N ARG A 266 -5.95 -3.31 12.29
CA ARG A 266 -6.90 -4.40 12.53
C ARG A 266 -7.37 -5.03 11.22
N HIS A 267 -6.44 -5.25 10.30
CA HIS A 267 -6.70 -5.91 9.02
C HIS A 267 -7.34 -7.28 9.24
N LYS A 268 -8.14 -7.72 8.27
CA LYS A 268 -8.77 -9.04 8.30
C LYS A 268 -8.84 -9.61 6.90
N TYR A 269 -8.54 -10.91 6.79
CA TYR A 269 -8.84 -11.68 5.60
C TYR A 269 -10.30 -12.13 5.67
N VAL A 270 -11.05 -11.86 4.61
CA VAL A 270 -12.47 -12.20 4.52
C VAL A 270 -12.77 -12.96 3.23
N PRO A 271 -13.66 -13.95 3.24
CA PRO A 271 -14.16 -14.57 2.03
C PRO A 271 -14.86 -13.55 1.13
N LEU A 272 -14.84 -13.78 -0.18
CA LEU A 272 -15.37 -12.85 -1.16
C LEU A 272 -16.88 -12.59 -0.99
N ARG A 273 -17.66 -13.60 -0.56
CA ARG A 273 -19.08 -13.43 -0.19
C ARG A 273 -19.36 -12.33 0.83
N GLN A 274 -18.39 -11.99 1.68
CA GLN A 274 -18.52 -10.93 2.69
C GLN A 274 -18.17 -9.53 2.16
N VAL A 275 -17.78 -9.38 0.89
CA VAL A 275 -17.29 -8.13 0.30
C VAL A 275 -18.28 -7.59 -0.72
N ARG A 276 -18.48 -6.26 -0.74
CA ARG A 276 -19.28 -5.55 -1.74
C ARG A 276 -18.53 -4.31 -2.21
N PRO A 277 -18.63 -3.93 -3.50
CA PRO A 277 -18.08 -2.67 -3.99
C PRO A 277 -18.59 -1.50 -3.16
N PHE A 278 -17.72 -0.56 -2.80
CA PHE A 278 -18.15 0.58 -1.99
C PHE A 278 -19.16 1.46 -2.71
N ALA A 279 -19.18 1.46 -4.05
CA ALA A 279 -20.20 2.15 -4.86
C ALA A 279 -21.65 1.80 -4.45
N LEU A 280 -21.87 0.59 -3.90
CA LEU A 280 -23.19 0.12 -3.45
C LEU A 280 -23.60 0.64 -2.06
N TRP A 281 -22.82 1.52 -1.43
CA TRP A 281 -23.10 1.99 -0.07
C TRP A 281 -24.48 2.60 0.09
N ARG A 282 -24.97 3.32 -0.93
CA ARG A 282 -26.30 3.94 -0.91
C ARG A 282 -27.41 2.92 -0.90
N GLU A 283 -27.25 1.81 -1.63
CA GLU A 283 -28.25 0.75 -1.67
C GLU A 283 -28.21 -0.10 -0.41
N LEU A 284 -27.00 -0.47 0.05
CA LEU A 284 -26.81 -1.36 1.20
C LEU A 284 -27.14 -0.70 2.55
N LEU A 285 -27.02 0.62 2.66
CA LEU A 285 -27.27 1.37 3.90
C LEU A 285 -28.55 2.21 3.84
N LYS A 286 -29.37 2.08 2.79
CA LYS A 286 -30.54 2.93 2.54
C LYS A 286 -31.52 2.98 3.72
N GLN A 287 -31.80 1.84 4.34
CA GLN A 287 -32.72 1.73 5.48
C GLN A 287 -32.03 1.80 6.85
N VAL A 288 -30.69 1.85 6.91
CA VAL A 288 -29.94 1.88 8.17
C VAL A 288 -29.72 3.35 8.58
N PRO A 289 -30.19 3.78 9.78
CA PRO A 289 -29.94 5.13 10.28
C PRO A 289 -28.45 5.48 10.29
N GLN A 290 -28.11 6.71 9.92
CA GLN A 290 -26.71 7.14 9.79
C GLN A 290 -25.94 7.05 11.11
N GLU A 291 -26.63 7.21 12.24
CA GLU A 291 -26.08 7.09 13.60
C GLU A 291 -25.60 5.66 13.90
N GLU A 292 -26.14 4.67 13.19
CA GLU A 292 -25.78 3.26 13.33
C GLU A 292 -24.69 2.82 12.36
N TRP A 293 -24.30 3.70 11.43
CA TRP A 293 -23.23 3.40 10.48
C TRP A 293 -21.90 3.22 11.21
N HIS A 294 -21.14 2.22 10.78
CA HIS A 294 -19.79 2.05 11.31
C HIS A 294 -18.92 3.23 10.90
N VAL A 295 -18.10 3.75 11.83
CA VAL A 295 -17.25 4.93 11.62
C VAL A 295 -16.34 4.82 10.38
N THR A 296 -15.92 3.60 10.03
CA THR A 296 -15.09 3.37 8.84
C THR A 296 -15.81 3.70 7.54
N VAL A 297 -17.14 3.55 7.47
CA VAL A 297 -17.96 3.95 6.31
C VAL A 297 -17.92 5.48 6.15
N ILE A 298 -18.02 6.22 7.25
CA ILE A 298 -17.94 7.69 7.24
C ILE A 298 -16.55 8.13 6.76
N ASN A 299 -15.49 7.51 7.29
CA ASN A 299 -14.13 7.78 6.85
C ASN A 299 -13.94 7.48 5.34
N ALA A 300 -14.52 6.37 4.87
CA ALA A 300 -14.48 5.98 3.47
C ALA A 300 -15.18 6.97 2.55
N LEU A 301 -16.33 7.52 2.95
CA LEU A 301 -17.00 8.58 2.19
C LEU A 301 -16.12 9.81 2.04
N THR A 302 -15.40 10.20 3.10
CA THR A 302 -14.45 11.33 3.04
C THR A 302 -13.29 11.04 2.09
N VAL A 303 -12.67 9.86 2.18
CA VAL A 303 -11.58 9.48 1.26
C VAL A 303 -12.07 9.37 -0.19
N SER A 304 -13.32 8.93 -0.38
CA SER A 304 -13.93 8.78 -1.70
C SER A 304 -14.15 10.12 -2.43
N SER A 305 -13.89 11.25 -1.79
CA SER A 305 -13.90 12.58 -2.43
C SER A 305 -12.55 12.96 -3.08
N THR A 306 -11.58 12.05 -3.09
CA THR A 306 -10.23 12.28 -3.62
C THR A 306 -10.00 11.57 -4.95
N MET A 307 -8.99 12.00 -5.70
CA MET A 307 -8.48 11.29 -6.87
C MET A 307 -6.96 11.39 -6.92
N SER A 308 -6.30 10.36 -7.46
CA SER A 308 -4.85 10.34 -7.65
C SER A 308 -4.47 9.55 -8.90
N LEU A 309 -3.61 10.11 -9.74
CA LEU A 309 -3.05 9.44 -10.91
C LEU A 309 -1.87 8.56 -10.49
N PHE A 310 -1.70 7.40 -11.14
CA PHE A 310 -0.52 6.57 -10.94
C PHE A 310 0.07 6.08 -12.27
N GLY A 311 1.35 5.74 -12.24
CA GLY A 311 2.05 5.22 -13.41
C GLY A 311 2.17 6.25 -14.55
N GLN A 312 2.50 7.50 -14.23
CA GLN A 312 2.80 8.53 -15.22
C GLN A 312 4.09 8.14 -15.96
N TYR A 313 4.01 7.93 -17.27
CA TYR A 313 5.12 7.35 -18.05
C TYR A 313 5.56 8.19 -19.24
N ARG A 314 4.74 9.12 -19.75
CA ARG A 314 5.07 9.93 -20.93
C ARG A 314 4.51 11.33 -20.86
N PHE A 315 5.28 12.30 -21.32
CA PHE A 315 4.87 13.68 -21.52
C PHE A 315 4.98 14.02 -22.99
N ARG A 316 3.89 14.50 -23.60
CA ARG A 316 3.85 14.89 -25.02
C ARG A 316 3.04 16.13 -25.22
N GLY A 317 3.47 17.02 -26.09
CA GLY A 317 2.69 18.23 -26.38
C GLY A 317 3.32 19.13 -27.43
N SER A 318 2.52 20.10 -27.84
CA SER A 318 2.90 21.22 -28.70
C SER A 318 2.41 22.49 -28.01
N TRP A 319 3.32 23.42 -27.68
CA TRP A 319 3.00 24.59 -26.88
C TRP A 319 1.80 25.38 -27.46
N PRO A 320 0.77 25.73 -26.66
CA PRO A 320 0.70 25.66 -25.19
C PRO A 320 0.06 24.38 -24.62
N GLU A 321 -0.26 23.40 -25.45
CA GLU A 321 -0.95 22.18 -25.04
C GLU A 321 0.04 21.05 -24.71
N ALA A 322 -0.25 20.34 -23.62
CA ALA A 322 0.55 19.19 -23.19
C ALA A 322 -0.33 18.11 -22.56
N PHE A 323 0.12 16.88 -22.68
CA PHE A 323 -0.53 15.67 -22.20
C PHE A 323 0.45 14.87 -21.37
N ILE A 324 -0.02 14.40 -20.21
CA ILE A 324 0.66 13.42 -19.38
C ILE A 324 -0.10 12.11 -19.52
N TYR A 325 0.61 11.07 -19.92
CA TYR A 325 0.04 9.73 -20.06
C TYR A 325 0.32 8.94 -18.79
N CYS A 326 -0.75 8.34 -18.26
CA CYS A 326 -0.77 7.57 -17.02
C CYS A 326 -1.36 6.18 -17.30
N TYR A 327 -1.00 5.18 -16.50
CA TYR A 327 -1.60 3.84 -16.61
C TYR A 327 -2.96 3.74 -15.93
N GLY A 328 -3.22 4.55 -14.91
CA GLY A 328 -4.49 4.55 -14.22
C GLY A 328 -4.71 5.71 -13.27
N ILE A 329 -5.86 5.68 -12.62
CA ILE A 329 -6.34 6.66 -11.66
C ILE A 329 -7.08 5.96 -10.52
N HIS A 330 -6.76 6.32 -9.29
CA HIS A 330 -7.64 6.13 -8.14
C HIS A 330 -8.68 7.24 -8.19
N PHE A 331 -9.96 6.88 -8.27
CA PHE A 331 -11.06 7.83 -8.32
C PHE A 331 -12.07 7.47 -7.23
N GLY A 332 -12.02 8.22 -6.13
CA GLY A 332 -12.80 7.94 -4.94
C GLY A 332 -12.46 6.57 -4.35
N SER A 333 -13.42 5.64 -4.43
CA SER A 333 -13.28 4.27 -3.92
C SER A 333 -12.75 3.25 -4.94
N GLU A 334 -12.67 3.62 -6.21
CA GLU A 334 -12.41 2.69 -7.32
C GLU A 334 -11.09 2.97 -8.02
N VAL A 335 -10.52 1.95 -8.66
CA VAL A 335 -9.30 2.06 -9.47
C VAL A 335 -9.62 1.81 -10.93
N PHE A 336 -9.38 2.81 -11.77
CA PHE A 336 -9.56 2.72 -13.22
C PHE A 336 -8.22 2.67 -13.94
N THR A 337 -8.12 1.78 -14.92
CA THR A 337 -6.95 1.54 -15.74
C THR A 337 -7.30 1.45 -17.22
N ILE A 338 -6.29 1.51 -18.07
CA ILE A 338 -6.46 1.38 -19.53
C ILE A 338 -7.06 0.00 -19.86
N GLY A 339 -8.23 0.00 -20.48
CA GLY A 339 -8.98 -1.21 -20.87
C GLY A 339 -10.25 -1.43 -20.04
N ASP A 340 -10.42 -0.69 -18.94
CA ASP A 340 -11.63 -0.79 -18.12
C ASP A 340 -12.85 -0.19 -18.81
N THR A 341 -14.01 -0.77 -18.50
CA THR A 341 -15.30 -0.22 -18.91
C THR A 341 -15.85 0.66 -17.80
N ILE A 342 -16.04 1.95 -18.09
CA ILE A 342 -16.60 2.91 -17.14
C ILE A 342 -17.99 3.37 -17.56
N ARG A 343 -18.87 3.55 -16.58
CA ARG A 343 -20.20 4.12 -16.81
C ARG A 343 -20.13 5.64 -16.71
N LEU A 344 -20.36 6.32 -17.83
CA LEU A 344 -20.51 7.77 -17.85
C LEU A 344 -21.98 8.15 -17.80
N LEU A 345 -22.31 9.21 -17.07
CA LEU A 345 -23.64 9.80 -17.14
C LEU A 345 -23.88 10.38 -18.54
N PRO A 346 -25.09 10.23 -19.09
CA PRO A 346 -25.43 10.85 -20.38
C PRO A 346 -25.23 12.36 -20.29
N ASN A 347 -24.61 12.93 -21.32
CA ASN A 347 -24.30 14.35 -21.34
C ASN A 347 -25.61 15.15 -21.53
N ALA A 348 -26.03 15.89 -20.49
CA ALA A 348 -27.27 16.65 -20.48
C ALA A 348 -27.41 17.62 -21.67
N SER A 349 -26.28 18.14 -22.18
CA SER A 349 -26.23 19.02 -23.36
C SER A 349 -26.65 18.34 -24.66
N LYS A 350 -26.50 17.01 -24.79
CA LYS A 350 -26.92 16.26 -25.99
C LYS A 350 -28.38 15.78 -25.91
N SER A 351 -28.99 15.83 -24.73
CA SER A 351 -30.38 15.42 -24.49
C SER A 351 -31.40 16.47 -24.92
N GLN A 352 -30.99 17.72 -25.13
CA GLN A 352 -31.85 18.81 -25.61
C GLN A 352 -31.93 18.93 -27.15
N ALA A 353 -31.16 18.11 -27.87
CA ALA A 353 -31.11 18.12 -29.34
C ALA A 353 -31.81 16.91 -29.97
N ARG A 354 -32.69 16.21 -29.23
CA ARG A 354 -33.49 15.09 -29.73
C ARG A 354 -34.97 15.31 -29.55
#